data_AF-A0A8U0U8W7-F1
#
_entry.id   AF-A0A8U0U8W7-F1
#
_cell.length_a   1.000
_cell.length_b   1.000
_cell.length_c   1.000
_cell.angle_alpha   90.00
_cell.angle_beta   90.00
_cell.angle_gamma   90.00
#
_symmetry.space_group_name_H-M   'P 1'
#
loop_
_entity.id
_entity.type
_entity.pdbx_description
1 polymer ?
#
loop_
_entity_poly.entity_id
_entity_poly.type
_entity_poly.pdbx_seq_one_letter_code
_entity_poly.pdbx_strand_id
1 'polypeptide(L)'
;MLLKKIKTEFLLCERGKEVVATDAVEFLGQIKEIVSKHRDRKIPLAKPKSYELRIGGLEDTVHAGDGEQLEVWKDCYLPERMEMVVIGALDDFRCSAAGWQLVLLLCEDGNVYAYEFEVLHLVARSLEDLFKSGAEFPGLEKFRFGECFEELTEEEMEKQMQCDEIKKIDDEHIQFRRRLEIEMLEDLKAIKQSESTFQPNKVMKSQVGPDFQGLHWEHCKPSRNLTCQMPLVGLDNVL
;
A
#
# COMPACT_ATOMS: atom_id res chain seq x y z
N MET A 1 29.72 -14.21 19.53
CA MET A 1 29.08 -15.51 19.84
C MET A 1 27.57 -15.47 19.60
N LEU A 2 26.87 -14.42 20.10
CA LEU A 2 25.42 -14.26 19.95
C LEU A 2 24.94 -14.21 18.49
N LEU A 3 25.55 -13.41 17.63
CA LEU A 3 25.14 -13.26 16.23
C LEU A 3 25.17 -14.58 15.43
N LYS A 4 26.21 -15.41 15.66
CA LYS A 4 26.31 -16.73 15.05
C LYS A 4 25.15 -17.62 15.49
N LYS A 5 24.77 -17.58 16.77
CA LYS A 5 23.64 -18.34 17.30
C LYS A 5 22.32 -17.93 16.65
N ILE A 6 22.08 -16.63 16.48
CA ILE A 6 20.86 -16.11 15.82
C ILE A 6 20.78 -16.63 14.38
N LYS A 7 21.85 -16.45 13.59
CA LYS A 7 21.92 -16.99 12.22
C LYS A 7 21.68 -18.50 12.19
N THR A 8 22.27 -19.25 13.12
CA THR A 8 22.09 -20.70 13.21
C THR A 8 20.64 -21.10 13.49
N GLU A 9 19.90 -20.38 14.34
CA GLU A 9 18.48 -20.67 14.61
C GLU A 9 17.62 -20.53 13.35
N PHE A 10 17.76 -19.42 12.61
CA PHE A 10 17.10 -19.23 11.31
C PHE A 10 17.44 -20.36 10.31
N LEU A 11 18.72 -20.67 10.17
CA LEU A 11 19.18 -21.68 9.20
C LEU A 11 18.78 -23.11 9.58
N LEU A 12 18.59 -23.41 10.87
CA LEU A 12 18.08 -24.70 11.31
C LEU A 12 16.60 -24.85 10.98
N CYS A 13 15.82 -23.78 11.14
CA CYS A 13 14.41 -23.73 10.75
C CYS A 13 14.25 -23.95 9.23
N GLU A 14 15.03 -23.23 8.41
CA GLU A 14 15.02 -23.38 6.95
C GLU A 14 15.36 -24.81 6.50
N ARG A 15 16.44 -25.41 7.03
CA ARG A 15 16.80 -26.80 6.68
C ARG A 15 15.78 -27.83 7.14
N GLY A 16 15.02 -27.55 8.20
CA GLY A 16 13.94 -28.42 8.66
C GLY A 16 12.87 -28.62 7.58
N LYS A 17 12.59 -27.57 6.81
CA LYS A 17 11.64 -27.56 5.68
C LYS A 17 11.99 -28.54 4.56
N GLU A 18 13.28 -28.78 4.30
CA GLU A 18 13.72 -29.68 3.22
C GLU A 18 13.66 -31.17 3.61
N VAL A 19 13.82 -31.48 4.90
CA VAL A 19 13.95 -32.86 5.40
C VAL A 19 12.59 -33.47 5.76
N VAL A 20 11.66 -32.64 6.24
CA VAL A 20 10.28 -32.99 6.51
C VAL A 20 9.46 -32.12 5.58
N ALA A 21 8.52 -32.69 4.81
CA ALA A 21 7.53 -31.90 4.07
C ALA A 21 6.69 -31.11 5.09
N THR A 22 7.26 -30.01 5.56
CA THR A 22 6.76 -29.19 6.65
C THR A 22 5.80 -28.20 6.02
N ASP A 23 4.60 -28.10 6.59
CA ASP A 23 3.59 -27.15 6.13
C ASP A 23 4.19 -25.73 6.16
N ALA A 24 3.94 -24.95 5.11
CA ALA A 24 4.36 -23.56 4.99
C ALA A 24 3.96 -22.75 6.24
N VAL A 25 2.78 -23.05 6.80
CA VAL A 25 2.27 -22.43 8.02
C VAL A 25 3.17 -22.69 9.23
N GLU A 26 3.65 -23.93 9.40
CA GLU A 26 4.52 -24.28 10.51
C GLU A 26 5.91 -23.64 10.35
N PHE A 27 6.49 -23.72 9.15
CA PHE A 27 7.79 -23.11 8.85
C PHE A 27 7.78 -21.59 9.13
N LEU A 28 6.81 -20.87 8.56
CA LEU A 28 6.69 -19.43 8.75
C LEU A 28 6.32 -19.08 10.20
N GLY A 29 5.56 -19.94 10.88
CA GLY A 29 5.26 -19.81 12.31
C GLY A 29 6.52 -19.84 13.17
N GLN A 30 7.40 -20.83 12.95
CA GLN A 30 8.69 -20.93 13.65
C GLN A 30 9.59 -19.71 13.34
N ILE A 31 9.58 -19.20 12.11
CA ILE A 31 10.30 -17.98 11.75
C ILE A 31 9.78 -16.78 12.54
N LYS A 32 8.46 -16.60 12.68
CA LYS A 32 7.88 -15.53 13.51
C LYS A 32 8.33 -15.61 14.97
N GLU A 33 8.42 -16.82 15.53
CA GLU A 33 8.94 -17.01 16.89
C GLU A 33 10.40 -16.58 17.01
N ILE A 34 11.25 -16.95 16.04
CA ILE A 34 12.66 -16.54 16.00
C ILE A 34 12.78 -15.02 15.87
N VAL A 35 11.99 -14.39 14.99
CA VAL A 35 11.94 -12.94 14.81
C VAL A 35 11.55 -12.24 16.11
N SER A 36 10.50 -12.69 16.77
CA SER A 36 10.04 -12.15 18.06
C SER A 36 11.11 -12.29 19.15
N LYS A 37 11.74 -13.47 19.25
CA LYS A 37 12.79 -13.76 20.23
C LYS A 37 14.03 -12.88 20.07
N HIS A 38 14.38 -12.52 18.84
CA HIS A 38 15.58 -11.73 18.52
C HIS A 38 15.26 -10.33 18.02
N ARG A 39 14.06 -9.81 18.31
CA ARG A 39 13.63 -8.46 17.98
C ARG A 39 14.69 -7.42 18.35
N ASP A 40 14.86 -6.43 17.48
CA ASP A 40 15.82 -5.32 17.56
C ASP A 40 17.31 -5.72 17.50
N ARG A 41 17.62 -7.03 17.41
CA ARG A 41 18.99 -7.47 17.12
C ARG A 41 19.33 -7.17 15.67
N LYS A 42 20.58 -6.79 15.45
CA LYS A 42 21.09 -6.42 14.13
C LYS A 42 22.02 -7.48 13.59
N ILE A 43 21.84 -7.85 12.32
CA ILE A 43 22.68 -8.77 11.58
C ILE A 43 23.38 -8.00 10.45
N PRO A 44 24.72 -7.82 10.52
CA PRO A 44 25.46 -7.28 9.39
C PRO A 44 25.31 -8.16 8.15
N LEU A 45 25.00 -7.52 7.02
CA LEU A 45 24.92 -8.17 5.72
C LEU A 45 26.19 -7.90 4.92
N ALA A 46 26.58 -8.87 4.08
CA ALA A 46 27.71 -8.68 3.15
C ALA A 46 27.36 -7.67 2.04
N LYS A 47 26.10 -7.66 1.63
CA LYS A 47 25.48 -6.70 0.72
C LYS A 47 24.09 -6.30 1.24
N PRO A 48 23.66 -5.05 1.02
CA PRO A 48 24.49 -3.92 0.66
C PRO A 48 25.49 -3.61 1.79
N LYS A 49 26.74 -3.25 1.44
CA LYS A 49 27.80 -3.04 2.44
C LYS A 49 27.41 -1.95 3.44
N SER A 50 27.78 -2.15 4.70
CA SER A 50 27.54 -1.23 5.83
C SER A 50 26.09 -1.15 6.32
N TYR A 51 25.17 -1.92 5.73
CA TYR A 51 23.82 -2.07 6.26
C TYR A 51 23.70 -3.32 7.12
N GLU A 52 22.82 -3.23 8.10
CA GLU A 52 22.49 -4.31 9.01
C GLU A 52 20.98 -4.58 8.91
N LEU A 53 20.62 -5.86 8.81
CA LEU A 53 19.24 -6.29 8.99
C LEU A 53 18.88 -6.14 10.47
N ARG A 54 18.01 -5.20 10.81
CA ARG A 54 17.36 -5.16 12.12
C ARG A 54 16.21 -6.16 12.10
N ILE A 55 16.30 -7.18 12.96
CA ILE A 55 15.27 -8.20 13.09
C ILE A 55 14.03 -7.58 13.72
N GLY A 56 12.88 -7.82 13.12
CA GLY A 56 11.59 -7.34 13.57
C GLY A 56 10.46 -7.86 12.69
N GLY A 57 9.25 -7.88 13.25
CA GLY A 57 8.04 -8.20 12.50
C GLY A 57 7.47 -6.96 11.79
N LEU A 58 6.25 -7.08 11.25
CA LEU A 58 5.55 -5.98 10.57
C LEU A 58 5.42 -4.72 11.47
N GLU A 59 5.07 -4.93 12.75
CA GLU A 59 4.95 -3.88 13.76
C GLU A 59 6.25 -3.12 14.06
N ASP A 60 7.38 -3.62 13.58
CA ASP A 60 8.71 -3.03 13.78
C ASP A 60 9.20 -2.25 12.55
N THR A 61 8.28 -2.02 11.60
CA THR A 61 8.53 -1.34 10.33
C THR A 61 7.69 -0.05 10.20
N VAL A 62 7.90 0.68 9.11
CA VAL A 62 7.08 1.84 8.73
C VAL A 62 5.62 1.47 8.43
N HIS A 63 5.32 0.19 8.28
CA HIS A 63 3.98 -0.37 8.05
C HIS A 63 3.35 -0.93 9.34
N ALA A 64 3.78 -0.48 10.51
CA ALA A 64 3.17 -0.89 11.79
C ALA A 64 1.66 -0.56 11.82
N GLY A 65 0.85 -1.50 12.29
CA GLY A 65 -0.62 -1.41 12.27
C GLY A 65 -1.27 -1.60 10.90
N ASP A 66 -0.50 -1.76 9.82
CA ASP A 66 -1.01 -1.96 8.46
C ASP A 66 -0.99 -3.44 8.07
N GLY A 67 -1.88 -4.21 8.70
CA GLY A 67 -2.02 -5.64 8.40
C GLY A 67 -2.46 -5.91 6.96
N GLU A 68 -3.15 -4.95 6.32
CA GLU A 68 -3.60 -5.05 4.93
C GLU A 68 -2.40 -5.05 3.96
N GLN A 69 -1.38 -4.25 4.24
CA GLN A 69 -0.15 -4.24 3.44
C GLN A 69 0.53 -5.61 3.36
N LEU A 70 0.50 -6.39 4.45
CA LEU A 70 1.05 -7.74 4.44
C LEU A 70 0.24 -8.68 3.55
N GLU A 71 -1.09 -8.58 3.55
CA GLU A 71 -1.93 -9.37 2.64
C GLU A 71 -1.71 -8.95 1.18
N VAL A 72 -1.55 -7.66 0.91
CA VAL A 72 -1.20 -7.14 -0.42
C VAL A 72 0.12 -7.72 -0.94
N TRP A 73 1.15 -7.85 -0.09
CA TRP A 73 2.42 -8.48 -0.50
C TRP A 73 2.26 -9.96 -0.86
N LYS A 74 1.34 -10.67 -0.20
CA LYS A 74 1.05 -12.08 -0.48
C LYS A 74 0.28 -12.27 -1.78
N ASP A 75 -0.64 -11.37 -2.09
CA ASP A 75 -1.65 -11.56 -3.14
C ASP A 75 -1.32 -10.88 -4.48
N CYS A 76 -0.62 -9.75 -4.47
CA CYS A 76 -0.67 -8.82 -5.61
C CYS A 76 0.66 -8.63 -6.35
N TYR A 77 1.67 -9.44 -6.08
CA TYR A 77 3.00 -9.28 -6.70
C TYR A 77 3.47 -10.52 -7.43
N LEU A 78 3.22 -11.71 -6.88
CA LEU A 78 3.65 -12.97 -7.46
C LEU A 78 2.49 -13.61 -8.25
N PRO A 79 2.77 -14.49 -9.23
CA PRO A 79 1.73 -15.15 -10.04
C PRO A 79 0.68 -15.92 -9.25
N GLU A 80 1.08 -16.47 -8.10
CA GLU A 80 0.20 -17.15 -7.16
C GLU A 80 0.33 -16.48 -5.79
N ARG A 81 -0.72 -16.58 -4.97
CA ARG A 81 -0.66 -16.14 -3.58
C ARG A 81 0.40 -16.97 -2.86
N MET A 82 1.31 -16.30 -2.16
CA MET A 82 2.34 -16.96 -1.35
C MET A 82 2.28 -16.46 0.09
N GLU A 83 2.35 -17.34 1.08
CA GLU A 83 2.47 -16.88 2.47
C GLU A 83 3.86 -16.26 2.71
N MET A 84 3.86 -15.14 3.43
CA MET A 84 5.05 -14.35 3.71
C MET A 84 5.07 -13.86 5.15
N VAL A 85 6.27 -13.66 5.68
CA VAL A 85 6.49 -13.05 7.00
C VAL A 85 7.58 -11.99 6.92
N VAL A 86 7.37 -10.87 7.59
CA VAL A 86 8.42 -9.86 7.77
C VAL A 86 9.47 -10.41 8.72
N ILE A 87 10.73 -10.40 8.28
CA ILE A 87 11.88 -10.85 9.08
C ILE A 87 12.74 -9.69 9.59
N GLY A 88 12.51 -8.49 9.07
CA GLY A 88 13.15 -7.27 9.54
C GLY A 88 13.21 -6.20 8.48
N ALA A 89 14.07 -5.22 8.70
CA ALA A 89 14.31 -4.16 7.72
C ALA A 89 15.76 -3.66 7.73
N LEU A 90 16.15 -3.04 6.61
CA LEU A 90 17.33 -2.17 6.52
C LEU A 90 16.87 -0.73 6.75
N ASP A 91 17.26 -0.16 7.89
CA ASP A 91 16.95 1.23 8.23
C ASP A 91 17.91 2.20 7.52
N ASP A 92 17.46 3.45 7.31
CA ASP A 92 18.20 4.52 6.64
C ASP A 92 18.72 4.14 5.23
N PHE A 93 18.05 3.17 4.59
CA PHE A 93 18.41 2.66 3.29
C PHE A 93 18.05 3.67 2.20
N ARG A 94 19.06 4.08 1.42
CA ARG A 94 18.91 5.08 0.34
C ARG A 94 18.15 4.49 -0.85
N CYS A 95 16.84 4.43 -0.70
CA CYS A 95 15.87 3.90 -1.67
C CYS A 95 14.62 4.77 -1.69
N SER A 96 13.67 4.42 -2.56
CA SER A 96 12.38 5.13 -2.68
C SER A 96 11.35 4.65 -1.67
N ALA A 97 11.68 3.68 -0.81
CA ALA A 97 10.75 3.15 0.19
C ALA A 97 10.38 4.20 1.26
N ALA A 98 9.17 4.08 1.78
CA ALA A 98 8.67 4.93 2.85
C ALA A 98 9.60 4.88 4.07
N GLY A 99 9.84 6.03 4.69
CA GLY A 99 10.72 6.16 5.85
C GLY A 99 12.17 5.68 5.64
N TRP A 100 12.61 5.53 4.39
CA TRP A 100 13.93 4.99 4.02
C TRP A 100 14.18 3.62 4.65
N GLN A 101 13.13 2.82 4.76
CA GLN A 101 13.21 1.50 5.34
C GLN A 101 12.90 0.45 4.27
N LEU A 102 13.90 -0.37 3.96
CA LEU A 102 13.72 -1.49 3.05
C LEU A 102 13.28 -2.71 3.87
N VAL A 103 12.01 -3.06 3.79
CA VAL A 103 11.42 -4.19 4.54
C VAL A 103 11.77 -5.51 3.85
N LEU A 104 12.27 -6.47 4.62
CA LEU A 104 12.61 -7.82 4.14
C LEU A 104 11.54 -8.82 4.57
N LEU A 105 11.06 -9.58 3.60
CA LEU A 105 10.07 -10.63 3.76
C LEU A 105 10.69 -11.99 3.43
N LEU A 106 10.39 -12.99 4.24
CA LEU A 106 10.64 -14.39 3.91
C LEU A 106 9.34 -15.01 3.41
N CYS A 107 9.41 -15.62 2.23
CA CYS A 107 8.29 -16.31 1.59
C CYS A 107 8.31 -17.80 1.94
N GLU A 108 7.15 -18.46 1.86
CA GLU A 108 6.98 -19.88 2.13
C GLU A 108 7.88 -20.78 1.26
N ASP A 109 8.26 -20.33 0.06
CA ASP A 109 9.20 -21.01 -0.83
C ASP A 109 10.67 -20.93 -0.35
N GLY A 110 10.97 -20.10 0.65
CA GLY A 110 12.31 -19.85 1.19
C GLY A 110 13.01 -18.64 0.57
N ASN A 111 12.45 -18.05 -0.47
CA ASN A 111 12.98 -16.83 -1.06
C ASN A 111 12.81 -15.65 -0.12
N VAL A 112 13.76 -14.72 -0.18
CA VAL A 112 13.73 -13.47 0.57
C VAL A 112 13.49 -12.32 -0.39
N TYR A 113 12.42 -11.58 -0.13
CA TYR A 113 12.03 -10.41 -0.90
C TYR A 113 12.29 -9.13 -0.12
N ALA A 114 12.53 -8.04 -0.84
CA ALA A 114 12.58 -6.70 -0.27
C ALA A 114 11.54 -5.80 -0.94
N TYR A 115 10.78 -5.05 -0.14
CA TYR A 115 9.77 -4.13 -0.64
C TYR A 115 10.31 -2.71 -0.82
N GLU A 116 10.25 -2.19 -2.04
CA GLU A 116 10.53 -0.79 -2.39
C GLU A 116 9.39 -0.24 -3.25
N PHE A 117 8.57 0.68 -2.70
CA PHE A 117 7.60 1.51 -3.43
C PHE A 117 6.86 0.75 -4.57
N GLU A 118 5.92 -0.12 -4.19
CA GLU A 118 5.13 -0.95 -5.11
C GLU A 118 5.94 -1.94 -5.97
N VAL A 119 7.16 -2.28 -5.54
CA VAL A 119 7.99 -3.32 -6.15
C VAL A 119 8.49 -4.29 -5.08
N LEU A 120 8.28 -5.59 -5.30
CA LEU A 120 8.98 -6.66 -4.59
C LEU A 120 10.24 -7.05 -5.37
N HIS A 121 11.37 -7.03 -4.68
CA HIS A 121 12.67 -7.44 -5.20
C HIS A 121 13.04 -8.80 -4.63
N LEU A 122 13.33 -9.79 -5.47
CA LEU A 122 13.97 -11.02 -5.00
C LEU A 122 15.43 -10.70 -4.64
N VAL A 123 15.75 -10.65 -3.34
CA VAL A 123 17.08 -10.21 -2.86
C VAL A 123 17.97 -11.36 -2.42
N ALA A 124 17.40 -12.52 -2.08
CA ALA A 124 18.12 -13.76 -1.85
C ALA A 124 17.21 -14.97 -2.08
N ARG A 125 17.78 -16.12 -2.46
CA ARG A 125 17.02 -17.35 -2.72
C ARG A 125 16.85 -18.25 -1.48
N SER A 126 17.45 -17.84 -0.37
CA SER A 126 17.39 -18.52 0.93
C SER A 126 17.87 -17.56 2.03
N LEU A 127 17.58 -17.89 3.29
CA LEU A 127 18.20 -17.27 4.46
C LEU A 127 19.70 -17.56 4.49
N GLU A 128 20.14 -18.72 4.01
CA GLU A 128 21.57 -19.02 3.85
C GLU A 128 22.27 -18.04 2.91
N ASP A 129 21.69 -17.78 1.74
CA ASP A 129 22.21 -16.80 0.78
C ASP A 129 22.17 -15.39 1.36
N LEU A 130 21.06 -15.00 2.02
CA LEU A 130 20.94 -13.71 2.68
C LEU A 130 22.07 -13.49 3.69
N PHE A 131 22.38 -14.49 4.52
CA PHE A 131 23.37 -14.34 5.58
C PHE A 131 24.83 -14.50 5.13
N LYS A 132 25.07 -15.16 4.00
CA LYS A 132 26.41 -15.34 3.39
C LYS A 132 26.73 -14.21 2.41
N SER A 133 25.84 -13.96 1.46
CA SER A 133 26.03 -13.07 0.31
C SER A 133 25.40 -11.69 0.52
N GLY A 134 24.43 -11.58 1.44
CA GLY A 134 23.67 -10.36 1.68
C GLY A 134 22.36 -10.30 0.89
N ALA A 135 21.66 -9.19 1.02
CA ALA A 135 20.52 -8.84 0.19
C ALA A 135 21.04 -8.18 -1.10
N GLU A 136 20.87 -8.83 -2.25
CA GLU A 136 21.21 -8.24 -3.54
C GLU A 136 20.21 -7.11 -3.84
N PHE A 137 20.72 -5.89 -4.01
CA PHE A 137 19.86 -4.74 -4.29
C PHE A 137 20.50 -3.82 -5.35
N PRO A 138 19.79 -3.48 -6.44
CA PRO A 138 18.43 -3.95 -6.81
C PRO A 138 18.34 -5.47 -6.97
N GLY A 139 17.18 -6.05 -6.66
CA GLY A 139 16.99 -7.52 -6.64
C GLY A 139 17.28 -8.25 -7.94
N LEU A 140 17.51 -9.56 -7.84
CA LEU A 140 17.74 -10.50 -8.94
C LEU A 140 16.58 -10.51 -9.93
N GLU A 141 15.36 -10.44 -9.38
CA GLU A 141 14.09 -10.34 -10.08
C GLU A 141 13.27 -9.25 -9.41
N LYS A 142 12.31 -8.68 -10.17
CA LYS A 142 11.44 -7.59 -9.71
C LYS A 142 10.03 -7.91 -10.12
N PHE A 143 9.11 -7.68 -9.19
CA PHE A 143 7.69 -7.91 -9.36
C PHE A 143 6.98 -6.60 -8.99
N ARG A 144 6.26 -6.02 -9.95
CA ARG A 144 5.49 -4.80 -9.68
C ARG A 144 4.10 -5.16 -9.20
N PHE A 145 3.53 -4.29 -8.39
CA PHE A 145 2.14 -4.43 -7.97
C PHE A 145 1.21 -4.63 -9.18
N GLY A 146 0.43 -5.71 -9.15
CA GLY A 146 -0.57 -6.05 -10.14
C GLY A 146 -0.04 -6.59 -11.48
N GLU A 147 1.27 -6.61 -11.70
CA GLU A 147 1.87 -7.10 -12.95
C GLU A 147 1.66 -8.61 -13.16
N CYS A 148 1.39 -9.35 -12.07
CA CYS A 148 1.09 -10.77 -12.12
C CYS A 148 -0.33 -11.10 -12.61
N PHE A 149 -1.24 -10.13 -12.63
CA PHE A 149 -2.61 -10.36 -13.10
C PHE A 149 -2.66 -10.31 -14.62
N GLU A 150 -3.26 -11.33 -15.22
CA GLU A 150 -3.52 -11.33 -16.66
C GLU A 150 -4.57 -10.26 -17.02
N GLU A 151 -4.31 -9.52 -18.10
CA GLU A 151 -5.32 -8.65 -18.69
C GLU A 151 -6.44 -9.52 -19.25
N LEU A 152 -7.65 -9.36 -18.72
CA LEU A 152 -8.84 -10.02 -19.23
C LEU A 152 -9.14 -9.54 -20.66
N THR A 153 -9.57 -10.46 -21.51
CA THR A 153 -10.12 -10.09 -22.82
C THR A 153 -11.47 -9.38 -22.65
N GLU A 154 -11.90 -8.60 -23.65
CA GLU A 154 -13.21 -7.93 -23.62
C GLU A 154 -14.37 -8.90 -23.34
N GLU A 155 -14.33 -10.11 -23.92
CA GLU A 155 -15.36 -11.13 -23.70
C GLU A 155 -15.37 -11.66 -22.25
N GLU A 156 -14.19 -11.84 -21.64
CA GLU A 156 -14.06 -12.28 -20.25
C GLU A 156 -14.49 -11.19 -19.27
N MET A 157 -14.14 -9.93 -19.56
CA MET A 157 -14.64 -8.77 -18.81
C MET A 157 -16.16 -8.69 -18.88
N GLU A 158 -16.74 -8.83 -20.06
CA GLU A 158 -18.20 -8.80 -20.23
C GLU A 158 -18.86 -9.92 -19.43
N LYS A 159 -18.31 -11.14 -19.48
CA LYS A 159 -18.81 -12.26 -18.66
C LYS A 159 -18.72 -11.98 -17.15
N GLN A 160 -17.61 -11.40 -16.67
CA GLN A 160 -17.49 -11.01 -15.26
C GLN A 160 -18.48 -9.93 -14.86
N MET A 161 -18.70 -8.91 -15.71
CA MET A 161 -19.72 -7.88 -15.48
C MET A 161 -21.13 -8.47 -15.42
N GLN A 162 -21.35 -9.65 -16.00
CA GLN A 162 -22.63 -10.34 -15.92
C GLN A 162 -22.83 -11.14 -14.61
N CYS A 163 -21.85 -11.24 -13.72
CA CYS A 163 -22.03 -11.96 -12.44
C CYS A 163 -22.99 -11.21 -11.51
N ASP A 164 -23.76 -11.97 -10.73
CA ASP A 164 -24.84 -11.41 -9.92
C ASP A 164 -24.32 -10.46 -8.82
N GLU A 165 -23.13 -10.75 -8.27
CA GLU A 165 -22.48 -9.88 -7.28
C GLU A 165 -22.09 -8.53 -7.89
N ILE A 166 -21.45 -8.53 -9.06
CA ILE A 166 -21.05 -7.29 -9.75
C ILE A 166 -22.27 -6.48 -10.15
N LYS A 167 -23.30 -7.14 -10.70
CA LYS A 167 -24.59 -6.49 -11.02
C LYS A 167 -25.23 -5.84 -9.80
N LYS A 168 -25.23 -6.55 -8.66
CA LYS A 168 -25.78 -6.00 -7.42
C LYS A 168 -24.99 -4.79 -6.95
N ILE A 169 -23.66 -4.83 -7.01
CA ILE A 169 -22.80 -3.69 -6.68
C ILE A 169 -23.08 -2.51 -7.60
N ASP A 170 -23.24 -2.75 -8.91
CA ASP A 170 -23.54 -1.72 -9.90
C ASP A 170 -24.93 -1.10 -9.66
N ASP A 171 -25.95 -1.92 -9.41
CA ASP A 171 -27.28 -1.46 -9.05
C ASP A 171 -27.26 -0.61 -7.76
N GLU A 172 -26.56 -1.06 -6.72
CA GLU A 172 -26.40 -0.32 -5.47
C GLU A 172 -25.67 1.01 -5.70
N HIS A 173 -24.64 1.02 -6.54
CA HIS A 173 -23.89 2.21 -6.91
C HIS A 173 -24.76 3.21 -7.69
N ILE A 174 -25.53 2.76 -8.67
CA ILE A 174 -26.48 3.58 -9.45
C ILE A 174 -27.52 4.20 -8.52
N GLN A 175 -28.10 3.41 -7.62
CA GLN A 175 -29.11 3.89 -6.68
C GLN A 175 -28.52 4.91 -5.70
N PHE A 176 -27.30 4.68 -5.21
CA PHE A 176 -26.59 5.63 -4.36
C PHE A 176 -26.35 6.96 -5.09
N ARG A 177 -25.81 6.92 -6.32
CA ARG A 177 -25.56 8.12 -7.12
C ARG A 177 -26.82 8.92 -7.38
N ARG A 178 -27.92 8.25 -7.72
CA ARG A 178 -29.22 8.93 -7.95
C ARG A 178 -29.73 9.61 -6.70
N ARG A 179 -29.65 8.96 -5.53
CA ARG A 179 -30.05 9.58 -4.26
C ARG A 179 -29.20 10.82 -3.94
N LEU A 180 -27.88 10.70 -4.09
CA LEU A 180 -26.96 11.81 -3.85
C LEU A 180 -27.23 12.99 -4.80
N GLU A 181 -27.49 12.72 -6.08
CA GLU A 181 -27.85 13.75 -7.05
C GLU A 181 -29.13 14.49 -6.66
N ILE A 182 -30.17 13.77 -6.21
CA ILE A 182 -31.41 14.37 -5.75
C ILE A 182 -31.18 15.25 -4.52
N GLU A 183 -30.47 14.74 -3.52
CA GLU A 183 -30.14 15.47 -2.29
C GLU A 183 -29.38 16.77 -2.59
N MET A 184 -28.34 16.68 -3.43
CA MET A 184 -27.58 17.86 -3.87
C MET A 184 -28.46 18.89 -4.59
N LEU A 185 -29.39 18.45 -5.45
CA LEU A 185 -30.31 19.35 -6.15
C LEU A 185 -31.32 20.00 -5.20
N GLU A 186 -31.76 19.30 -4.16
CA GLU A 186 -32.64 19.84 -3.11
C GLU A 186 -31.91 20.90 -2.29
N ASP A 187 -30.67 20.62 -1.87
CA ASP A 187 -29.82 21.59 -1.17
C ASP A 187 -29.58 22.85 -2.01
N LEU A 188 -29.25 22.70 -3.29
CA LEU A 188 -29.06 23.83 -4.20
C LEU A 188 -30.34 24.67 -4.36
N LYS A 189 -31.52 24.04 -4.40
CA LYS A 189 -32.80 24.75 -4.43
C LYS A 189 -33.06 25.49 -3.12
N ALA A 190 -32.78 24.87 -1.98
CA ALA A 190 -32.94 25.47 -0.67
C ALA A 190 -32.04 26.71 -0.50
N ILE A 191 -30.77 26.62 -0.92
CA ILE A 191 -29.83 27.73 -0.95
C ILE A 191 -30.38 28.87 -1.81
N LYS A 192 -30.76 28.59 -3.06
CA LYS A 192 -31.30 29.59 -3.98
C LYS A 192 -32.56 30.28 -3.46
N GLN A 193 -33.44 29.52 -2.81
CA GLN A 193 -34.65 30.07 -2.19
C GLN A 193 -34.29 30.96 -1.00
N SER A 194 -33.37 30.54 -0.14
CA SER A 194 -32.91 31.34 1.02
C SER A 194 -32.23 32.65 0.62
N GLU A 195 -31.53 32.66 -0.53
CA GLU A 195 -30.96 33.88 -1.13
C GLU A 195 -32.07 34.81 -1.64
N SER A 196 -33.16 34.27 -2.21
CA SER A 196 -34.31 35.07 -2.67
C SER A 196 -35.18 35.63 -1.54
N THR A 197 -35.18 35.03 -0.35
CA THR A 197 -35.88 35.52 0.85
C THR A 197 -35.08 36.55 1.65
N PHE A 198 -33.84 36.81 1.27
CA PHE A 198 -33.02 37.87 1.86
C PHE A 198 -33.50 39.24 1.38
N GLN A 199 -34.58 39.75 1.98
CA GLN A 199 -34.81 41.19 2.03
C GLN A 199 -33.65 41.80 2.83
N PRO A 200 -32.94 42.82 2.33
CA PRO A 200 -31.92 43.48 3.12
C PRO A 200 -32.62 44.11 4.33
N ASN A 201 -32.54 43.43 5.48
CA ASN A 201 -33.06 43.96 6.73
C ASN A 201 -32.34 45.27 6.98
N LYS A 202 -33.12 46.34 6.93
CA LYS A 202 -32.71 47.71 7.16
C LYS A 202 -32.45 47.90 8.65
N VAL A 203 -31.34 47.37 9.17
CA VAL A 203 -30.91 47.65 10.56
C VAL A 203 -29.39 47.89 10.63
N MET A 204 -29.10 49.08 11.18
CA MET A 204 -27.82 49.63 11.65
C MET A 204 -26.64 49.76 10.69
N LYS A 205 -26.61 50.92 10.00
CA LYS A 205 -25.36 51.67 9.83
C LYS A 205 -24.85 52.14 11.20
N SER A 206 -24.11 51.29 11.90
CA SER A 206 -23.16 51.60 13.00
C SER A 206 -22.90 50.25 13.67
N GLN A 207 -21.74 49.62 13.60
CA GLN A 207 -20.41 50.16 13.85
C GLN A 207 -19.44 49.29 13.04
N VAL A 208 -18.77 49.87 12.04
CA VAL A 208 -17.54 49.31 11.49
C VAL A 208 -16.43 50.04 12.21
N GLY A 209 -15.78 49.37 13.17
CA GLY A 209 -14.47 49.80 13.66
C GLY A 209 -13.47 49.72 12.50
N PRO A 210 -12.56 50.69 12.36
CA PRO A 210 -11.69 50.77 11.20
C PRO A 210 -10.51 49.83 11.44
N ASP A 211 -10.63 48.57 11.05
CA ASP A 211 -9.48 47.71 10.83
C ASP A 211 -9.83 46.74 9.70
N PHE A 212 -8.87 46.48 8.81
CA PHE A 212 -8.98 45.76 7.52
C PHE A 212 -9.24 46.59 6.25
N GLN A 213 -8.91 47.89 6.25
CA GLN A 213 -8.49 48.55 5.01
C GLN A 213 -6.99 48.31 4.80
N GLY A 214 -6.62 47.14 4.27
CA GLY A 214 -5.20 46.85 4.04
C GLY A 214 -4.81 45.51 3.42
N LEU A 215 -5.73 44.67 2.96
CA LEU A 215 -5.38 43.43 2.25
C LEU A 215 -5.89 43.50 0.81
N HIS A 216 -5.04 44.06 -0.04
CA HIS A 216 -5.17 44.10 -1.49
C HIS A 216 -4.99 42.68 -2.05
N TRP A 217 -6.08 42.03 -2.47
CA TRP A 217 -6.07 40.64 -2.97
C TRP A 217 -5.58 40.51 -4.43
N GLU A 218 -4.64 41.34 -4.89
CA GLU A 218 -4.26 41.40 -6.30
C GLU A 218 -3.33 40.29 -6.81
N HIS A 219 -3.11 39.21 -6.05
CA HIS A 219 -2.24 38.11 -6.49
C HIS A 219 -2.91 36.75 -6.68
N CYS A 220 -4.22 36.62 -6.50
CA CYS A 220 -4.93 35.42 -6.97
C CYS A 220 -5.43 35.62 -8.40
N LYS A 221 -4.55 35.40 -9.39
CA LYS A 221 -5.03 35.06 -10.74
C LYS A 221 -5.64 33.65 -10.68
N PRO A 222 -6.87 33.44 -11.17
CA PRO A 222 -7.40 32.09 -11.30
C PRO A 222 -6.58 31.37 -12.38
N SER A 223 -5.82 30.35 -11.98
CA SER A 223 -5.24 29.41 -12.93
C SER A 223 -6.40 28.66 -13.59
N ARG A 224 -6.69 29.02 -14.83
CA ARG A 224 -7.50 28.20 -15.74
C ARG A 224 -6.64 26.98 -16.12
N ASN A 225 -6.60 25.95 -15.28
CA ASN A 225 -6.29 24.56 -15.63
C ASN A 225 -6.25 23.71 -14.36
N LEU A 226 -7.42 23.21 -13.98
CA LEU A 226 -7.58 22.02 -13.14
C LEU A 226 -8.63 21.16 -13.84
N THR A 227 -8.23 20.55 -14.95
CA THR A 227 -8.88 19.34 -15.45
C THR A 227 -8.12 18.16 -14.84
N CYS A 228 -8.56 17.69 -13.68
CA CYS A 228 -8.44 16.27 -13.36
C CYS A 228 -9.49 15.56 -14.24
N GLN A 229 -9.12 15.25 -15.48
CA GLN A 229 -9.83 14.26 -16.27
C GLN A 229 -9.20 12.91 -15.93
N MET A 230 -9.93 12.09 -15.16
CA MET A 230 -9.85 10.65 -15.33
C MET A 230 -10.48 10.34 -16.69
N PRO A 231 -9.88 9.48 -17.54
CA PRO A 231 -10.51 9.07 -18.78
C PRO A 231 -11.69 8.14 -18.43
N LEU A 232 -12.90 8.68 -18.43
CA LEU A 232 -14.11 7.88 -18.62
C LEU A 232 -14.17 7.54 -20.10
N VAL A 233 -13.66 6.36 -20.45
CA VAL A 233 -13.87 5.78 -21.77
C VAL A 233 -15.31 5.27 -21.83
N GLY A 234 -16.07 5.80 -22.79
CA GLY A 234 -17.27 5.17 -23.32
C GLY A 234 -18.56 5.43 -22.56
N LEU A 235 -19.23 6.55 -22.86
CA LEU A 235 -20.69 6.67 -22.79
C LEU A 235 -21.13 7.85 -23.67
N ASP A 236 -20.81 7.77 -24.96
CA ASP A 236 -21.50 8.54 -25.98
C ASP A 236 -22.47 7.59 -26.71
N ASN A 237 -23.72 8.06 -26.83
CA ASN A 237 -24.88 7.51 -27.54
C ASN A 237 -25.89 6.72 -26.71
N VAL A 238 -26.78 7.45 -26.01
CA VAL A 238 -28.23 7.21 -26.14
C VAL A 238 -28.95 8.56 -26.08
N LEU A 239 -29.42 9.02 -27.25
CA LEU A 239 -30.56 9.92 -27.41
C LEU A 239 -31.77 9.07 -27.83
#